data_AF-A0A118KEJ8-F1
#
_entry.id   AF-A0A118KEJ8-F1
#
_cell.length_a   1.000
_cell.length_b   1.000
_cell.length_c   1.000
_cell.angle_alpha   90.00
_cell.angle_beta   90.00
_cell.angle_gamma   90.00
#
_symmetry.space_group_name_H-M   'P 1'
#
loop_
_entity.id
_entity.type
_entity.pdbx_description
1 polymer ?
#
loop_
_entity_poly.entity_id
_entity_poly.type
_entity_poly.pdbx_seq_one_letter_code
_entity_poly.pdbx_strand_id
1 'polypeptide(L)' 'MSPRELSGQLFRENNALTAIVREQRLMCALLALLAYPQTRVDLRTLARQLGFASAARLNDTFDGHFGSSASLHSHGIRH' A
#
# COMPACT_ATOMS: atom_id res chain seq x y z
N MET A 1 -22.08 4.78 -29.27
CA MET A 1 -21.64 4.16 -28.01
C MET A 1 -22.88 3.73 -27.25
N SER A 2 -23.03 2.45 -26.98
CA SER A 2 -24.17 1.90 -26.25
C SER A 2 -24.00 2.07 -24.73
N PRO A 3 -25.08 2.08 -23.94
CA PRO A 3 -24.99 2.11 -22.48
C PRO A 3 -24.10 1.02 -21.90
N ARG A 4 -24.09 -0.17 -22.50
CA ARG A 4 -23.25 -1.31 -22.07
C ARG A 4 -21.76 -1.06 -22.29
N GLU A 5 -21.39 -0.42 -23.40
CA GLU A 5 -20.00 -0.04 -23.70
C GLU A 5 -19.51 1.03 -22.74
N LEU A 6 -20.36 2.03 -22.43
CA LEU A 6 -20.04 3.08 -21.47
C LEU A 6 -19.83 2.52 -20.05
N SER A 7 -20.73 1.65 -19.57
CA SER A 7 -20.55 0.99 -18.27
C SER A 7 -19.28 0.13 -18.20
N GLY A 8 -18.96 -0.60 -19.28
CA GLY A 8 -17.73 -1.40 -19.35
C GLY A 8 -16.45 -0.55 -19.38
N GLN A 9 -16.50 0.65 -19.97
CA GLN A 9 -15.38 1.58 -19.94
C GLN A 9 -15.19 2.20 -18.55
N LEU A 10 -16.26 2.73 -17.94
CA LEU A 10 -16.22 3.29 -16.58
C LEU A 10 -15.73 2.27 -15.55
N PHE A 11 -16.15 1.01 -15.66
CA PHE A 11 -15.67 -0.06 -14.78
C PHE A 11 -14.16 -0.30 -14.92
N ARG A 12 -13.65 -0.35 -16.16
CA ARG A 12 -12.23 -0.52 -16.43
C ARG A 12 -11.40 0.67 -15.95
N GLU A 13 -11.87 1.89 -16.20
CA GLU A 13 -11.23 3.12 -15.74
C GLU A 13 -11.19 3.17 -14.20
N ASN A 14 -12.28 2.81 -13.52
CA ASN A 14 -12.32 2.75 -12.06
C ASN A 14 -11.39 1.66 -11.49
N ASN A 15 -11.28 0.52 -12.17
CA ASN A 15 -10.34 -0.54 -11.79
C ASN A 15 -8.89 -0.07 -11.96
N ALA A 16 -8.56 0.57 -13.09
CA ALA A 16 -7.25 1.14 -13.32
C ALA A 16 -6.90 2.21 -12.27
N LEU A 17 -7.84 3.10 -11.94
CA LEU A 17 -7.65 4.09 -10.88
C LEU A 17 -7.41 3.43 -9.52
N THR A 18 -8.17 2.39 -9.19
CA THR A 18 -8.00 1.63 -7.94
C THR A 18 -6.60 0.99 -7.87
N ALA A 19 -6.12 0.44 -8.99
CA ALA A 19 -4.78 -0.14 -9.08
C ALA A 19 -3.70 0.94 -8.88
N ILE A 20 -3.83 2.10 -9.53
CA ILE A 20 -2.89 3.21 -9.39
C ILE A 20 -2.82 3.71 -7.94
N VAL A 21 -3.97 3.92 -7.30
CA VAL A 21 -4.03 4.38 -5.90
C VAL A 21 -3.40 3.34 -4.97
N ARG A 22 -3.64 2.05 -5.20
CA ARG A 22 -3.02 0.97 -4.44
C ARG A 22 -1.49 1.00 -4.58
N GLU A 23 -1.00 1.16 -5.81
CA GLU A 23 0.43 1.24 -6.10
C GLU A 23 1.09 2.44 -5.39
N GLN A 24 0.47 3.62 -5.49
CA GLN A 24 0.96 4.83 -4.82
C GLN A 24 1.03 4.65 -3.31
N ARG A 25 0.02 4.05 -2.69
CA ARG A 25 0.01 3.77 -1.24
C ARG A 25 1.15 2.83 -0.84
N LEU A 26 1.43 1.82 -1.66
CA LEU A 26 2.53 0.87 -1.42
C LEU A 26 3.90 1.54 -1.57
N MET A 27 4.09 2.38 -2.58
CA MET A 27 5.32 3.16 -2.74
C MET A 27 5.53 4.14 -1.58
N CYS A 28 4.48 4.82 -1.12
CA CYS A 28 4.57 5.67 0.06
C CYS A 28 4.90 4.88 1.34
N ALA A 29 4.34 3.68 1.51
CA ALA A 29 4.69 2.80 2.63
C ALA A 29 6.17 2.43 2.60
N LEU A 30 6.69 2.04 1.43
CA LEU A 30 8.10 1.69 1.24
C LEU A 30 9.00 2.87 1.58
N LEU A 31 8.73 4.06 1.03
CA LEU A 31 9.52 5.25 1.31
C LEU A 31 9.50 5.62 2.79
N ALA A 32 8.36 5.52 3.47
CA ALA A 32 8.25 5.80 4.90
C ALA A 32 9.08 4.83 5.76
N LEU A 33 9.14 3.56 5.37
CA LEU A 33 9.94 2.54 6.04
C LEU A 33 11.45 2.71 5.77
N LEU A 34 11.82 3.15 4.57
CA LEU A 34 13.23 3.35 4.18
C LEU A 34 13.81 4.69 4.65
N ALA A 35 13.01 5.75 4.78
CA ALA A 35 13.48 7.09 5.12
C ALA A 35 14.04 7.20 6.55
N TYR A 36 13.62 6.30 7.45
CA TYR A 36 13.98 6.34 8.86
C TYR A 36 14.35 4.94 9.40
N PRO A 37 15.45 4.33 8.93
CA PRO A 37 15.80 2.95 9.28
C PRO A 37 16.13 2.76 10.77
N GLN A 38 16.40 3.87 11.49
CA GLN A 38 16.75 3.86 12.91
C GLN A 38 15.57 4.19 13.83
N THR A 39 14.49 4.77 13.30
CA THR A 39 13.30 5.15 14.08
C THR A 39 12.26 4.07 13.90
N ARG A 40 11.80 3.45 15.00
CA ARG A 40 10.70 2.48 14.92
C ARG A 40 9.47 3.14 14.31
N VAL A 41 9.13 2.74 13.09
CA VAL A 41 7.90 3.17 12.43
C VAL A 41 6.76 2.37 13.03
N ASP A 42 5.80 3.03 13.67
CA ASP A 42 4.58 2.37 14.10
C ASP A 42 3.71 2.03 12.88
N LEU A 43 3.67 0.75 12.51
CA LEU A 43 2.89 0.26 11.39
C LEU A 43 1.40 0.56 11.51
N ARG A 44 0.86 0.70 12.73
CA ARG A 44 -0.55 1.05 12.93
C ARG A 44 -0.81 2.49 12.49
N THR A 45 0.04 3.42 12.92
CA THR A 45 -0.03 4.82 12.50
C THR A 45 0.19 4.95 11.00
N LEU A 46 1.18 4.25 10.44
CA LEU A 46 1.47 4.25 9.00
C LEU A 46 0.28 3.71 8.19
N ALA A 47 -0.31 2.59 8.60
CA ALA A 47 -1.48 2.01 7.93
C ALA A 47 -2.65 3.00 7.88
N ARG A 48 -2.93 3.68 8.99
CA ARG A 48 -4.00 4.69 9.06
C ARG A 48 -3.72 5.88 8.14
N GLN A 49 -2.48 6.39 8.12
CA GLN A 49 -2.08 7.52 7.25
C GLN A 49 -2.21 7.19 5.76
N LEU A 50 -1.93 5.94 5.38
CA LEU A 50 -2.00 5.47 4.00
C LEU A 50 -3.38 4.91 3.61
N GLY A 51 -4.36 4.98 4.49
CA GLY A 51 -5.74 4.57 4.22
C GLY A 51 -5.95 3.04 4.18
N PHE A 52 -5.12 2.27 4.88
CA PHE A 52 -5.36 0.85 5.14
C PHE A 52 -6.24 0.67 6.37
N ALA A 53 -7.12 -0.33 6.34
CA ALA A 53 -8.04 -0.63 7.43
C ALA A 53 -7.33 -1.12 8.71
N SER A 54 -6.14 -1.71 8.58
CA SER A 54 -5.34 -2.17 9.72
C SER A 54 -3.87 -2.33 9.34
N ALA A 55 -3.00 -2.41 10.35
CA ALA A 55 -1.58 -2.74 10.17
C ALA A 55 -1.38 -4.12 9.51
N ALA A 56 -2.24 -5.10 9.83
CA ALA A 56 -2.22 -6.42 9.19
C ALA A 56 -2.50 -6.31 7.68
N ARG A 57 -3.54 -5.53 7.30
CA ARG A 57 -3.87 -5.33 5.87
C ARG A 57 -2.76 -4.60 5.11
N LEU A 58 -2.11 -3.61 5.74
CA LEU A 58 -0.90 -3.00 5.19
C LEU A 58 0.17 -4.07 4.96
N ASN A 59 0.50 -4.85 6.00
CA ASN A 59 1.57 -5.84 5.95
C ASN A 59 1.33 -6.93 4.90
N ASP A 60 0.13 -7.50 4.84
CA ASP A 60 -0.22 -8.54 3.86
C ASP A 60 -0.16 -8.00 2.43
N THR A 61 -0.64 -6.77 2.23
CA THR A 61 -0.65 -6.13 0.90
C THR A 61 0.76 -5.78 0.46
N PHE A 62 1.60 -5.34 1.40
CA PHE A 62 3.00 -5.02 1.17
C PHE A 62 3.81 -6.28 0.87
N ASP A 63 3.65 -7.34 1.66
CA ASP A 63 4.32 -8.62 1.45
C ASP A 63 3.93 -9.25 0.11
N GLY A 64 2.64 -9.29 -0.20
CA GLY A 64 2.17 -9.80 -1.50
C GLY A 64 2.66 -8.99 -2.72
N HIS A 65 3.10 -7.74 -2.53
CA HIS A 65 3.60 -6.90 -3.62
C HIS A 65 5.13 -6.86 -3.71
N PHE A 66 5.83 -6.79 -2.58
CA PHE A 66 7.30 -6.64 -2.51
C PHE A 66 8.03 -7.94 -2.13
N GLY A 67 7.32 -9.00 -1.73
CA GLY A 67 7.93 -10.26 -1.29
C GLY A 67 8.67 -10.17 0.05
N SER A 68 8.34 -9.16 0.86
CA SER A 68 8.94 -8.94 2.17
C SER A 68 7.94 -8.27 3.11
N SER A 69 7.92 -8.68 4.38
CA SER A 69 7.02 -8.08 5.37
C SER A 69 7.45 -6.65 5.75
N ALA A 70 6.49 -5.71 5.71
CA ALA A 70 6.67 -4.34 6.21
C ALA A 70 7.15 -4.30 7.68
N SER A 71 6.79 -5.31 8.48
CA SER A 71 7.20 -5.42 9.88
C SER A 71 8.70 -5.67 10.10
N LEU A 72 9.39 -6.23 9.10
CA LEU A 72 10.84 -6.39 9.11
C LEU A 72 11.53 -5.03 8.96
N HIS A 73 10.94 -4.12 8.21
CA HIS A 73 11.47 -2.77 7.98
C HIS A 73 11.06 -1.79 9.08
N SER A 74 9.99 -2.09 9.83
CA SER A 74 9.53 -1.25 10.94
C SER A 74 10.34 -1.42 12.23
N HIS A 75 11.01 -2.57 12.37
CA HIS A 75 11.94 -2.85 13.45
C HIS A 75 13.34 -2.67 12.90
N GLY A 76 13.95 -1.49 13.10
CA GLY A 76 15.33 -1.22 12.70
C GLY A 76 16.21 -2.43 12.95
N ILE A 77 16.88 -2.90 11.89
CA ILE A 77 17.69 -4.11 11.90
C ILE A 77 18.71 -3.99 13.03
N ARG A 78 18.52 -4.76 14.10
CA ARG A 78 19.56 -4.94 15.12
C ARG A 78 20.63 -5.83 14.48
N HIS A 79 21.73 -5.22 14.07
CA HIS A 79 22.99 -5.94 13.93
C HIS A 79 23.44 -6.50 15.29
#